data_AF-A0A954RLZ7-F1
#
_entry.id   AF-A0A954RLZ7-F1
#
_cell.length_a   1.000
_cell.length_b   1.000
_cell.length_c   1.000
_cell.angle_alpha   90.00
_cell.angle_beta   90.00
_cell.angle_gamma   90.00
#
_symmetry.space_group_name_H-M   'P 1'
#
loop_
_entity.id
_entity.type
_entity.pdbx_description
1 polymer ?
#
loop_
_entity_poly.entity_id
_entity_poly.type
_entity_poly.pdbx_seq_one_letter_code
_entity_poly.pdbx_strand_id
1 'polypeptide(L)'
;MSRNWVNLFIVASCLLANSGQTAAAIHSPTPASAPNPDGVTLIYDPSSGELSIHAPDSVRFTAVELRSEGDLFTGVCTGLSSPFDVCTTSKVFKLDVKGFGETSFGHALPVGLTSDAIVNDLTIDGATLPNGFNVGTGVYLATVPEPATVSFVSFAVLGLLAALRRR
;
A
#
# COMPACT_ATOMS: atom_id res chain seq x y z
N MET A 1 -44.34 -38.98 46.64
CA MET A 1 -42.95 -38.84 46.13
C MET A 1 -42.48 -40.19 45.61
N SER A 2 -42.61 -40.45 44.32
CA SER A 2 -41.91 -41.54 43.59
C SER A 2 -42.08 -41.31 42.09
N ARG A 3 -40.97 -41.42 41.35
CA ARG A 3 -40.79 -41.02 39.95
C ARG A 3 -41.29 -42.12 39.00
N ASN A 4 -41.98 -41.67 37.94
CA ASN A 4 -42.40 -42.48 36.80
C ASN A 4 -41.27 -42.69 35.78
N TRP A 5 -41.49 -43.74 35.00
CA TRP A 5 -40.59 -44.45 34.09
C TRP A 5 -40.34 -43.77 32.74
N VAL A 6 -39.10 -43.96 32.26
CA VAL A 6 -38.59 -44.29 30.89
C VAL A 6 -39.49 -44.09 29.66
N ASN A 7 -38.97 -43.35 28.65
CA ASN A 7 -38.91 -43.65 27.19
C ASN A 7 -38.56 -42.35 26.43
N LEU A 8 -37.31 -42.12 25.99
CA LEU A 8 -36.69 -42.59 24.74
C LEU A 8 -37.52 -42.27 23.48
N PHE A 9 -37.25 -41.13 22.85
CA PHE A 9 -37.32 -41.00 21.39
C PHE A 9 -36.24 -40.04 20.88
N ILE A 10 -35.50 -40.57 19.90
CA ILE A 10 -34.40 -39.98 19.15
C ILE A 10 -34.96 -38.96 18.15
N VAL A 11 -34.44 -37.74 18.12
CA VAL A 11 -34.45 -36.90 16.92
C VAL A 11 -33.09 -36.22 16.79
N ALA A 12 -32.43 -36.51 15.67
CA ALA A 12 -31.17 -35.96 15.23
C ALA A 12 -31.25 -34.43 15.05
N SER A 13 -30.20 -33.72 15.44
CA SER A 13 -29.88 -32.43 14.85
C SER A 13 -28.37 -32.26 14.84
N CYS A 14 -27.81 -32.40 13.65
CA CYS A 14 -26.45 -32.02 13.28
C CYS A 14 -26.21 -30.56 13.67
N LEU A 15 -25.45 -30.33 14.73
CA LEU A 15 -24.86 -29.02 15.00
C LEU A 15 -23.44 -29.02 14.44
N LEU A 16 -23.32 -28.83 13.12
CA LEU A 16 -22.07 -28.36 12.55
C LEU A 16 -21.86 -26.94 13.07
N ALA A 17 -20.95 -26.80 14.03
CA ALA A 17 -20.38 -25.51 14.39
C ALA A 17 -19.64 -24.98 13.15
N ASN A 18 -20.29 -24.05 12.46
CA ASN A 18 -19.72 -23.26 11.39
C ASN A 18 -18.68 -22.32 12.01
N SER A 19 -17.47 -22.83 12.26
CA SER A 19 -16.30 -21.99 12.50
C SER A 19 -16.01 -21.29 11.18
N GLY A 20 -16.54 -20.08 11.01
CA GLY A 20 -16.12 -19.16 9.97
C GLY A 20 -14.65 -18.82 10.17
N GLN A 21 -13.78 -19.70 9.67
CA GLN A 21 -12.42 -19.35 9.30
C GLN A 21 -12.54 -18.32 8.18
N THR A 22 -12.58 -17.04 8.53
CA THR A 22 -12.01 -16.02 7.66
C THR A 22 -10.52 -16.30 7.60
N ALA A 23 -10.14 -17.21 6.70
CA ALA A 23 -8.79 -17.32 6.23
C ALA A 23 -8.39 -15.91 5.78
N ALA A 24 -7.54 -15.26 6.57
CA ALA A 24 -6.79 -14.11 6.09
C ALA A 24 -6.11 -14.59 4.82
N ALA A 25 -6.63 -14.16 3.67
CA ALA A 25 -5.98 -14.39 2.41
C ALA A 25 -4.54 -13.93 2.59
N ILE A 26 -3.60 -14.85 2.41
CA ILE A 26 -2.21 -14.50 2.22
C ILE A 26 -2.22 -13.67 0.96
N HIS A 27 -2.36 -12.36 1.13
CA HIS A 27 -2.08 -11.39 0.10
C HIS A 27 -0.57 -11.49 -0.09
N SER A 28 -0.17 -12.41 -0.97
CA SER A 28 1.05 -12.21 -1.73
C SER A 28 1.02 -10.75 -2.18
N PRO A 29 2.12 -9.98 -2.04
CA PRO A 29 2.17 -8.67 -2.67
C PRO A 29 1.93 -8.91 -4.15
N THR A 30 0.70 -8.64 -4.59
CA THR A 30 0.39 -8.55 -6.00
C THR A 30 1.27 -7.40 -6.48
N PRO A 31 2.22 -7.62 -7.38
CA PRO A 31 2.99 -6.52 -7.92
C PRO A 31 1.98 -5.55 -8.53
N ALA A 32 1.87 -4.37 -7.92
CA ALA A 32 1.05 -3.29 -8.39
C ALA A 32 1.49 -2.95 -9.82
N SER A 33 0.59 -3.18 -10.77
CA SER A 33 0.74 -2.79 -12.18
C SER A 33 1.94 -3.42 -12.91
N ALA A 34 1.87 -3.46 -14.25
CA ALA A 34 3.00 -3.89 -15.07
C ALA A 34 4.27 -3.06 -14.72
N PRO A 35 5.48 -3.66 -14.79
CA PRO A 35 6.71 -2.94 -14.47
C PRO A 35 6.79 -1.66 -15.30
N ASN A 36 6.91 -0.51 -14.62
CA ASN A 36 7.15 0.76 -15.27
C ASN A 36 8.45 0.63 -16.10
N PRO A 37 8.43 0.78 -17.43
CA PRO A 37 9.62 0.59 -18.27
C PRO A 37 10.77 1.52 -17.88
N ASP A 38 10.46 2.64 -17.22
CA ASP A 38 11.44 3.64 -16.79
C ASP A 38 11.91 3.47 -15.33
N GLY A 39 11.40 2.47 -14.60
CA GLY A 39 11.84 2.14 -13.24
C GLY A 39 11.46 3.15 -12.14
N VAL A 40 10.61 4.13 -12.46
CA VAL A 40 10.14 5.13 -11.49
C VAL A 40 9.19 4.48 -10.48
N THR A 41 9.49 4.70 -9.20
CA THR A 41 8.76 4.12 -8.06
C THR A 41 8.17 5.23 -7.20
N LEU A 42 6.88 5.12 -6.91
CA LEU A 42 6.21 5.91 -5.88
C LEU A 42 6.22 5.08 -4.59
N ILE A 43 6.65 5.68 -3.49
CA ILE A 43 6.76 5.02 -2.18
C ILE A 43 5.80 5.72 -1.23
N TYR A 44 4.94 4.95 -0.60
CA TYR A 44 3.98 5.44 0.39
C TYR A 44 4.12 4.65 1.69
N ASP A 45 4.19 5.38 2.80
CA ASP A 45 4.15 4.84 4.14
C ASP A 45 2.77 5.06 4.77
N PRO A 46 1.95 4.00 4.94
CA PRO A 46 0.62 4.12 5.52
C PRO A 46 0.60 4.54 6.98
N SER A 47 1.72 4.38 7.70
CA SER A 47 1.79 4.71 9.12
C SER A 47 2.01 6.20 9.37
N SER A 48 2.70 6.89 8.46
CA SER A 48 3.04 8.31 8.56
C SER A 48 2.32 9.20 7.55
N GLY A 49 1.77 8.62 6.48
CA GLY A 49 1.24 9.38 5.35
C GLY A 49 2.34 9.93 4.44
N GLU A 50 3.59 9.49 4.64
CA GLU A 50 4.71 9.96 3.84
C GLU A 50 4.63 9.44 2.41
N LEU A 51 4.82 10.35 1.45
CA LEU A 51 4.88 10.04 0.03
C LEU A 51 6.22 10.51 -0.53
N SER A 52 6.91 9.63 -1.24
CA SER A 52 8.14 9.97 -1.96
C SER A 52 8.16 9.32 -3.34
N ILE A 53 8.98 9.87 -4.22
CA ILE A 53 9.21 9.34 -5.57
C ILE A 53 10.69 9.13 -5.79
N HIS A 54 11.03 8.00 -6.38
CA HIS A 54 12.40 7.59 -6.68
C HIS A 54 12.52 7.22 -8.16
N ALA A 55 13.50 7.82 -8.85
CA ALA A 55 13.95 7.42 -10.17
C ALA A 55 15.19 6.53 -10.05
N PRO A 56 15.37 5.57 -10.98
CA PRO A 56 16.60 4.78 -11.03
C PRO A 56 17.81 5.66 -11.38
N ASP A 57 19.02 5.20 -11.04
CA ASP A 57 20.27 5.96 -11.15
C ASP A 57 20.58 6.56 -12.53
N SER A 58 20.02 5.99 -13.60
CA SER A 58 20.19 6.46 -14.98
C SER A 58 19.18 7.52 -15.42
N VAL A 59 18.19 7.86 -14.59
CA VAL A 59 17.08 8.74 -14.90
C VAL A 59 16.99 9.85 -13.85
N ARG A 60 16.73 11.08 -14.27
CA ARG A 60 16.45 12.20 -13.35
C ARG A 60 15.16 12.88 -13.74
N PHE A 61 14.26 13.10 -12.80
CA PHE A 61 13.07 13.91 -13.04
C PHE A 61 13.45 15.37 -13.23
N THR A 62 12.90 16.02 -14.25
CA THR A 62 12.92 17.48 -14.36
C THR A 62 11.58 18.09 -13.98
N ALA A 63 10.49 17.33 -14.14
CA ALA A 63 9.17 17.67 -13.65
C ALA A 63 8.44 16.40 -13.21
N VAL A 64 7.64 16.48 -12.15
CA VAL A 64 6.73 15.41 -11.72
C VAL A 64 5.40 16.05 -11.35
N GLU A 65 4.33 15.46 -11.85
CA GLU A 65 2.95 15.74 -11.46
C GLU A 65 2.34 14.47 -10.89
N LEU A 66 1.80 14.58 -9.68
CA LEU A 66 0.91 13.58 -9.08
C LEU A 66 -0.48 14.21 -9.03
N ARG A 67 -1.47 13.52 -9.58
CA ARG A 67 -2.86 13.98 -9.59
C ARG A 67 -3.76 12.94 -8.95
N SER A 68 -4.62 13.40 -8.06
CA SER A 68 -5.64 12.61 -7.38
C SER A 68 -7.01 12.96 -7.94
N GLU A 69 -7.83 11.96 -8.27
CA GLU A 69 -9.22 12.17 -8.68
C GLU A 69 -10.14 12.44 -7.49
N GLY A 70 -9.85 11.84 -6.33
CA GLY A 70 -10.65 11.90 -5.11
C GLY A 70 -10.13 12.87 -4.05
N ASP A 71 -9.27 13.82 -4.41
CA ASP A 71 -8.69 14.82 -3.50
C ASP A 71 -7.94 14.19 -2.30
N LEU A 72 -7.17 13.13 -2.54
CA LEU A 72 -6.45 12.39 -1.51
C LEU A 72 -5.33 13.18 -0.84
N PHE A 73 -4.80 14.25 -1.45
CA PHE A 73 -3.70 14.97 -0.84
C PHE A 73 -4.17 15.85 0.33
N THR A 74 -3.32 16.01 1.33
CA THR A 74 -3.61 16.85 2.50
C THR A 74 -3.56 18.35 2.18
N GLY A 75 -3.01 18.72 1.03
CA GLY A 75 -2.70 20.11 0.66
C GLY A 75 -1.47 20.69 1.38
N VAL A 76 -0.73 19.85 2.12
CA VAL A 76 0.52 20.24 2.78
C VAL A 76 1.62 19.29 2.32
N CYS A 77 2.59 19.83 1.57
CA CYS A 77 3.71 19.07 1.04
C CYS A 77 5.04 19.69 1.47
N THR A 78 6.06 18.86 1.59
CA THR A 78 7.46 19.28 1.77
C THR A 78 8.27 18.98 0.52
N GLY A 79 9.55 19.35 0.49
CA GLY A 79 10.42 19.10 -0.68
C GLY A 79 10.10 19.96 -1.92
N LEU A 80 9.14 20.87 -1.81
CA LEU A 80 8.80 21.87 -2.82
C LEU A 80 9.57 23.16 -2.54
N SER A 81 10.35 23.62 -3.51
CA SER A 81 11.30 24.74 -3.35
C SER A 81 11.29 25.72 -4.52
N SER A 82 10.65 25.36 -5.63
CA SER A 82 10.52 26.21 -6.81
C SER A 82 9.22 27.03 -6.73
N PRO A 83 9.20 28.26 -7.28
CA PRO A 83 7.99 29.09 -7.33
C PRO A 83 6.88 28.50 -8.21
N PHE A 84 7.20 27.49 -9.03
CA PHE A 84 6.23 26.77 -9.86
C PHE A 84 5.74 25.48 -9.21
N ASP A 85 6.29 25.10 -8.05
CA ASP A 85 5.85 23.91 -7.34
C ASP A 85 4.44 24.13 -6.78
N VAL A 86 3.60 23.10 -6.84
CA VAL A 86 2.20 23.16 -6.42
C VAL A 86 1.93 22.03 -5.43
N CYS A 87 1.21 22.34 -4.37
CA CYS A 87 0.60 21.35 -3.49
C CYS A 87 -0.82 21.81 -3.17
N THR A 88 -1.79 21.02 -3.64
CA THR A 88 -3.22 21.18 -3.36
C THR A 88 -3.77 19.82 -2.91
N THR A 89 -5.08 19.75 -2.65
CA THR A 89 -5.75 18.48 -2.32
C THR A 89 -5.83 17.52 -3.52
N SER A 90 -5.85 18.05 -4.74
CA SER A 90 -5.95 17.28 -5.98
C SER A 90 -4.62 17.05 -6.69
N LYS A 91 -3.57 17.82 -6.35
CA LYS A 91 -2.35 17.84 -7.15
C LYS A 91 -1.11 18.15 -6.33
N VAL A 92 -0.04 17.41 -6.64
CA VAL A 92 1.33 17.75 -6.26
C VAL A 92 2.15 17.89 -7.53
N PHE A 93 2.84 19.02 -7.69
CA PHE A 93 3.71 19.25 -8.83
C PHE A 93 5.05 19.80 -8.37
N LYS A 94 6.13 19.23 -8.93
CA LYS A 94 7.50 19.68 -8.69
C LYS A 94 8.21 19.90 -10.02
N LEU A 95 8.89 21.04 -10.12
CA LEU A 95 9.76 21.38 -11.26
C LEU A 95 11.19 21.66 -10.78
N ASP A 96 12.16 20.93 -11.32
CA ASP A 96 13.58 21.23 -11.17
C ASP A 96 14.32 20.94 -12.47
N VAL A 97 14.66 22.01 -13.19
CA VAL A 97 15.35 21.95 -14.48
C VAL A 97 16.76 21.35 -14.40
N LYS A 98 17.36 21.27 -13.21
CA LYS A 98 18.67 20.62 -13.00
C LYS A 98 18.56 19.10 -12.84
N GLY A 99 17.34 18.60 -12.69
CA GLY A 99 17.04 17.21 -12.46
C GLY A 99 17.16 16.80 -10.98
N PHE A 100 16.31 15.89 -10.54
CA PHE A 100 16.36 15.22 -9.24
C PHE A 100 16.16 13.71 -9.41
N GLY A 101 16.82 12.91 -8.57
CA GLY A 101 16.66 11.45 -8.58
C GLY A 101 15.55 11.00 -7.63
N GLU A 102 15.52 11.58 -6.44
CA GLU A 102 14.52 11.28 -5.41
C GLU A 102 14.00 12.58 -4.80
N THR A 103 12.73 12.57 -4.40
CA THR A 103 12.18 13.63 -3.55
C THR A 103 11.13 13.04 -2.61
N SER A 104 11.13 13.49 -1.36
CA SER A 104 10.00 13.28 -0.45
C SER A 104 9.06 14.48 -0.53
N PHE A 105 7.76 14.20 -0.53
CA PHE A 105 6.70 15.18 -0.40
C PHE A 105 6.23 15.31 1.05
N GLY A 106 6.86 14.59 1.99
CA GLY A 106 6.45 14.54 3.39
C GLY A 106 5.08 13.90 3.54
N HIS A 107 4.30 14.34 4.53
CA HIS A 107 2.98 13.80 4.89
C HIS A 107 1.88 14.29 3.92
N ALA A 108 2.10 14.05 2.63
CA ALA A 108 1.25 14.53 1.55
C ALA A 108 -0.08 13.78 1.46
N LEU A 109 -0.18 12.58 2.05
CA LEU A 109 -1.39 11.75 2.07
C LEU A 109 -1.86 11.47 3.52
N PRO A 110 -3.16 11.20 3.73
CA PRO A 110 -3.69 10.69 4.99
C PRO A 110 -3.09 9.34 5.37
N VAL A 111 -2.93 9.08 6.67
CA VAL A 111 -2.52 7.77 7.19
C VAL A 111 -3.60 6.70 6.94
N GLY A 112 -3.19 5.44 6.83
CA GLY A 112 -4.10 4.29 6.75
C GLY A 112 -4.76 4.06 5.39
N LEU A 113 -4.38 4.80 4.34
CA LEU A 113 -4.82 4.46 2.98
C LEU A 113 -4.26 3.10 2.54
N THR A 114 -5.08 2.32 1.85
CA THR A 114 -4.65 1.06 1.23
C THR A 114 -3.89 1.35 -0.06
N SER A 115 -3.00 0.44 -0.46
CA SER A 115 -2.33 0.52 -1.76
C SER A 115 -3.32 0.63 -2.91
N ASP A 116 -4.42 -0.11 -2.84
CA ASP A 116 -5.46 -0.13 -3.87
C ASP A 116 -6.17 1.22 -3.97
N ALA A 117 -6.43 1.90 -2.85
CA ALA A 117 -7.03 3.23 -2.89
C ALA A 117 -6.11 4.23 -3.60
N ILE A 118 -4.80 4.14 -3.35
CA ILE A 118 -3.80 5.03 -3.96
C ILE A 118 -3.63 4.73 -5.45
N VAL A 119 -3.48 3.46 -5.84
CA VAL A 119 -3.24 3.07 -7.24
C VAL A 119 -4.45 3.36 -8.13
N ASN A 120 -5.67 3.29 -7.59
CA ASN A 120 -6.89 3.58 -8.36
C ASN A 120 -7.21 5.07 -8.46
N ASP A 121 -6.63 5.91 -7.59
CA ASP A 121 -6.95 7.34 -7.51
C ASP A 121 -5.82 8.24 -8.02
N LEU A 122 -4.57 7.84 -7.74
CA LEU A 122 -3.41 8.61 -8.14
C LEU A 122 -2.98 8.26 -9.55
N THR A 123 -2.70 9.33 -10.29
CA THR A 123 -1.99 9.29 -11.56
C THR A 123 -0.67 10.04 -11.42
N ILE A 124 0.35 9.55 -12.11
CA ILE A 124 1.68 10.15 -12.17
C ILE A 124 2.00 10.51 -13.61
N ASP A 125 2.57 11.70 -13.79
CA ASP A 125 3.04 12.19 -15.07
C ASP A 125 4.25 13.11 -14.86
N GLY A 126 4.91 13.54 -15.93
CA GLY A 126 6.06 14.43 -15.84
C GLY A 126 7.14 14.21 -16.89
N ALA A 127 8.32 14.76 -16.60
CA ALA A 127 9.46 14.73 -17.49
C ALA A 127 10.72 14.21 -16.80
N THR A 128 11.49 13.44 -17.56
CA THR A 128 12.76 12.86 -17.16
C THR A 128 13.88 13.28 -18.11
N LEU A 129 15.10 13.25 -17.63
CA LEU A 129 16.31 13.29 -18.43
C LEU A 129 16.85 11.86 -18.56
N PRO A 130 17.21 11.41 -19.78
CA PRO A 130 17.22 12.16 -21.04
C PRO A 130 15.90 12.11 -21.83
N ASN A 131 14.87 11.41 -21.34
CA ASN A 131 13.76 10.93 -22.17
C ASN A 131 12.62 11.94 -22.43
N GLY A 132 12.69 13.16 -21.86
CA GLY A 132 11.65 14.18 -22.04
C GLY A 132 10.40 13.87 -21.22
N PHE A 133 9.22 14.23 -21.71
CA PHE A 133 7.94 14.04 -20.98
C PHE A 133 7.50 12.56 -21.02
N ASN A 134 8.19 11.72 -20.26
CA ASN A 134 7.88 10.31 -20.12
C ASN A 134 8.34 9.81 -18.75
N VAL A 135 7.37 9.49 -17.90
CA VAL A 135 7.56 8.88 -16.58
C VAL A 135 6.86 7.51 -16.49
N GLY A 136 6.30 7.05 -17.62
CA GLY A 136 5.31 5.98 -17.68
C GLY A 136 3.90 6.45 -17.26
N THR A 137 2.88 5.93 -17.93
CA THR A 137 1.48 6.11 -17.51
C THR A 137 1.15 5.06 -16.45
N GLY A 138 1.36 5.38 -15.17
CA GLY A 138 0.91 4.52 -14.08
C GLY A 138 1.72 4.64 -12.80
N VAL A 139 1.04 4.54 -11.66
CA VAL A 139 1.67 4.54 -10.34
C VAL A 139 2.19 3.14 -10.04
N TYR A 140 3.52 3.00 -9.99
CA TYR A 140 4.15 1.82 -9.38
C TYR A 140 4.35 2.09 -7.89
N LEU A 141 3.53 1.48 -7.04
CA LEU A 141 3.52 1.73 -5.61
C LEU A 141 4.31 0.65 -4.86
N ALA A 142 5.39 1.06 -4.18
CA ALA A 142 6.06 0.26 -3.18
C ALA A 142 5.53 0.66 -1.79
N THR A 143 4.71 -0.20 -1.18
CA THR A 143 4.24 0.01 0.19
C THR A 143 5.24 -0.54 1.20
N VAL A 144 5.56 0.26 2.22
CA VAL A 144 6.38 -0.19 3.35
C VAL A 144 5.53 -1.12 4.22
N PRO A 145 5.96 -2.38 4.47
CA PRO A 145 5.19 -3.30 5.29
C PRO A 145 5.10 -2.80 6.74
N GLU A 146 3.89 -2.79 7.28
CA GLU A 146 3.66 -2.40 8.68
C GLU A 146 4.48 -3.28 9.64
N PRO A 147 5.02 -2.74 10.74
CA PRO A 147 5.80 -3.52 11.70
C PRO A 147 5.00 -4.68 12.35
N ALA A 148 3.67 -4.58 12.35
CA ALA A 148 2.79 -5.61 12.89
C ALA A 148 2.79 -6.89 12.03
N THR A 149 2.81 -6.79 10.70
CA THR A 149 2.80 -7.96 9.82
C THR A 149 4.06 -8.80 9.99
N VAL A 150 5.23 -8.17 10.17
CA VAL A 150 6.48 -8.87 10.49
C VAL A 150 6.37 -9.64 11.81
N SER A 151 5.72 -9.03 12.80
CA SER A 151 5.52 -9.66 14.11
C SER A 151 4.57 -10.87 14.02
N PHE A 152 3.45 -10.76 13.32
CA PHE A 152 2.51 -11.88 13.17
C PHE A 152 3.10 -13.05 12.38
N VAL A 153 3.85 -12.78 11.31
CA VAL A 153 4.52 -13.84 10.52
C VAL A 153 5.57 -14.56 11.36
N SER A 154 6.38 -13.83 12.14
CA SER A 154 7.40 -14.43 13.00
C SER A 154 6.79 -15.28 14.12
N PHE A 155 5.70 -14.83 14.76
CA PHE A 155 4.98 -15.66 15.73
C PHE A 155 4.33 -16.90 15.11
N ALA A 156 3.77 -16.79 13.90
CA ALA A 156 3.20 -17.93 13.19
C ALA A 156 4.26 -18.99 12.84
N VAL A 157 5.43 -18.57 12.35
CA VAL A 157 6.55 -19.47 12.02
C VAL A 157 7.12 -20.13 13.28
N LEU A 158 7.31 -19.36 14.36
CA LEU A 158 7.78 -19.91 15.64
C LEU A 158 6.78 -20.92 16.23
N GLY A 159 5.47 -20.62 16.13
CA GLY A 159 4.40 -21.54 16.53
C GLY A 159 4.41 -22.84 15.72
N LEU A 160 4.60 -22.75 14.40
CA LEU A 160 4.69 -23.91 13.52
C LEU A 160 5.91 -24.78 13.84
N LEU A 161 7.08 -24.18 14.04
CA LEU A 161 8.31 -24.88 14.40
C LEU A 161 8.19 -25.57 15.77
N ALA A 162 7.55 -24.93 16.74
CA ALA A 162 7.29 -25.53 18.05
C ALA A 162 6.32 -26.71 17.98
N ALA A 163 5.32 -26.65 17.10
CA ALA A 163 4.38 -27.75 16.88
C ALA A 163 5.03 -28.94 16.16
N LEU A 164 5.92 -28.70 15.19
CA LEU A 164 6.67 -29.74 14.48
C LEU A 164 7.69 -30.45 15.38
N ARG A 165 8.29 -29.77 16.36
CA ARG A 165 9.21 -30.38 17.34
C ARG A 165 8.52 -31.28 18.37
N ARG A 166 7.21 -31.17 18.54
CA ARG A 166 6.43 -31.97 19.51
C ARG A 166 5.79 -33.23 18.89
N ARG A 167 5.90 -33.42 17.59
CA ARG A 167 5.55 -34.67 16.90
C ARG A 167 6.80 -35.52 16.72
#